data_AF-A0A223D0A2-F1
#
_entry.id   AF-A0A223D0A2-F1
#
_cell.length_a   1.000
_cell.length_b   1.000
_cell.length_c   1.000
_cell.angle_alpha   90.00
_cell.angle_beta   90.00
_cell.angle_gamma   90.00
#
_symmetry.space_group_name_H-M   'P 1'
#
loop_
_entity.id
_entity.type
_entity.pdbx_description
1 polymer ?
#
loop_
_entity_poly.entity_id
_entity_poly.type
_entity_poly.pdbx_seq_one_letter_code
_entity_poly.pdbx_strand_id
1 'polypeptide(L)'
;MSVCPPEINKSDLQKLLHKVVLKRFFDNWTKEIKENKILQVELSRAAGRNDGAFNKSFKNLEDIQITTFLRYWSALNNVLVEKGKKPLDFIRLLDHQTAKTLIIASELNIFEFQELAERERDFFIGVKVYIDVFLKEQVYYSDSKEVLAYQAFIKRYITEEDRNV
;
A
#
# COMPACT_ATOMS: atom_id res chain seq x y z
N MET A 1 7.03 22.82 27.37
CA MET A 1 6.23 23.43 26.28
C MET A 1 5.41 22.32 25.66
N SER A 2 4.08 22.36 25.83
CA SER A 2 3.17 21.41 25.19
C SER A 2 3.10 21.80 23.71
N VAL A 3 3.76 21.03 22.85
CA VAL A 3 3.59 21.16 21.40
C VAL A 3 2.17 20.71 21.13
N CYS A 4 1.29 21.63 20.71
CA CYS A 4 -0.03 21.26 20.20
C CYS A 4 0.17 20.13 19.19
N PRO A 5 -0.47 18.96 19.35
CA PRO A 5 -0.35 17.90 18.36
C PRO A 5 -0.77 18.48 17.00
N PRO A 6 -0.03 18.17 15.92
CA PRO A 6 -0.39 18.65 14.60
C PRO A 6 -1.84 18.26 14.31
N GLU A 7 -2.61 19.20 13.77
CA GLU A 7 -3.98 18.95 13.36
C GLU A 7 -3.99 17.74 12.41
N ILE A 8 -4.77 16.71 12.75
CA ILE A 8 -4.79 15.47 11.99
C ILE A 8 -5.48 15.78 10.66
N ASN A 9 -4.74 15.71 9.56
CA ASN A 9 -5.27 15.99 8.23
C ASN A 9 -5.81 14.70 7.59
N LYS A 10 -7.12 14.66 7.29
CA LYS A 10 -7.80 13.50 6.65
C LYS A 10 -7.12 13.13 5.33
N SER A 11 -6.70 14.13 4.55
CA SER A 11 -6.03 13.91 3.26
C SER A 11 -4.69 13.22 3.41
N ASP A 12 -3.90 13.56 4.44
CA ASP A 12 -2.57 12.96 4.62
C ASP A 12 -2.68 11.52 5.13
N LEU A 13 -3.67 11.22 5.98
CA LEU A 13 -3.97 9.84 6.37
C LEU A 13 -4.50 9.02 5.18
N GLN A 14 -5.33 9.62 4.32
CA GLN A 14 -5.82 8.96 3.11
C GLN A 14 -4.66 8.62 2.15
N LYS A 15 -3.74 9.56 1.91
CA LYS A 15 -2.53 9.32 1.10
C LYS A 15 -1.70 8.18 1.67
N LEU A 16 -1.51 8.14 2.99
CA LEU A 16 -0.82 7.04 3.65
C LEU A 16 -1.51 5.71 3.34
N LEU A 17 -2.82 5.62 3.54
CA LEU A 17 -3.56 4.38 3.30
C LEU A 17 -3.51 3.97 1.82
N HIS A 18 -3.56 4.91 0.88
CA HIS A 18 -3.33 4.61 -0.54
C HIS A 18 -1.93 4.03 -0.78
N LYS A 19 -0.91 4.54 -0.10
CA LYS A 19 0.45 3.98 -0.16
C LYS A 19 0.50 2.55 0.39
N VAL A 20 -0.23 2.27 1.48
CA VAL A 20 -0.39 0.91 2.03
C VAL A 20 -1.04 -0.02 1.00
N VAL A 21 -2.11 0.42 0.33
CA VAL A 21 -2.76 -0.34 -0.76
C VAL A 21 -1.76 -0.68 -1.86
N LEU A 22 -1.02 0.32 -2.35
CA LEU A 22 -0.02 0.11 -3.39
C LEU A 22 1.06 -0.88 -2.96
N LYS A 23 1.60 -0.75 -1.74
CA LYS A 23 2.59 -1.69 -1.20
C LYS A 23 2.07 -3.12 -1.20
N ARG A 24 0.88 -3.35 -0.62
CA ARG A 24 0.27 -4.68 -0.57
C ARG A 24 0.03 -5.25 -1.95
N PHE A 25 -0.49 -4.43 -2.86
CA PHE A 25 -0.73 -4.82 -4.25
C PHE A 25 0.57 -5.28 -4.93
N PHE A 26 1.66 -4.51 -4.79
CA PHE A 26 2.96 -4.88 -5.37
C PHE A 26 3.61 -6.08 -4.69
N ASP A 27 3.44 -6.23 -3.38
CA ASP A 27 3.93 -7.41 -2.65
C ASP A 27 3.19 -8.67 -3.13
N ASN A 28 1.87 -8.61 -3.29
CA ASN A 28 1.06 -9.70 -3.85
C ASN A 28 1.47 -10.02 -5.29
N TRP A 29 1.69 -9.02 -6.13
CA TRP A 29 2.12 -9.22 -7.50
C TRP A 29 3.54 -9.83 -7.56
N THR A 30 4.46 -9.31 -6.75
CA THR A 30 5.82 -9.83 -6.65
C THR A 30 5.84 -11.26 -6.13
N LYS A 31 4.95 -11.59 -5.18
CA LYS A 31 4.75 -12.96 -4.68
C LYS A 31 4.33 -13.89 -5.80
N GLU A 32 3.32 -13.52 -6.59
CA GLU A 32 2.86 -14.33 -7.73
C GLU A 32 3.97 -14.53 -8.77
N ILE A 33 4.76 -13.50 -9.08
CA ILE A 33 5.92 -13.60 -9.98
C ILE A 33 6.96 -14.61 -9.44
N LYS A 34 7.30 -14.51 -8.14
CA LYS A 34 8.27 -15.38 -7.47
C LYS A 34 7.80 -16.83 -7.39
N GLU A 35 6.56 -17.06 -6.97
CA GLU A 35 5.96 -18.40 -6.88
C GLU A 35 5.91 -19.07 -8.26
N ASN A 36 5.71 -18.27 -9.31
CA ASN A 36 5.73 -18.77 -10.67
C ASN A 36 7.13 -18.89 -11.29
N LYS A 37 8.19 -18.58 -10.54
CA LYS A 37 9.59 -18.62 -10.99
C LYS A 37 9.83 -17.79 -12.25
N ILE A 38 9.17 -16.64 -12.35
CA ILE A 38 9.31 -15.72 -13.48
C ILE A 38 10.38 -14.70 -13.14
N LEU A 39 11.34 -14.53 -14.06
CA LEU A 39 12.40 -13.55 -13.86
C LEU A 39 11.90 -12.14 -14.23
N GLN A 40 12.30 -11.13 -13.48
CA GLN A 40 11.90 -9.74 -13.77
C GLN A 40 12.41 -9.24 -15.13
N VAL A 41 13.54 -9.77 -15.59
CA VAL A 41 14.07 -9.52 -16.94
C VAL A 41 13.16 -10.10 -18.02
N GLU A 42 12.58 -11.28 -17.78
CA GLU A 42 11.62 -11.93 -18.68
C GLU A 42 10.36 -11.07 -18.80
N LEU A 43 9.85 -10.55 -17.68
CA LEU A 43 8.73 -9.60 -17.68
C LEU A 43 9.03 -8.29 -18.41
N SER A 44 10.24 -7.76 -18.23
CA SER A 44 10.66 -6.53 -18.92
C SER A 44 10.67 -6.72 -20.43
N ARG A 45 11.25 -7.83 -20.91
CA ARG A 45 11.31 -8.17 -22.33
C ARG A 45 9.94 -8.49 -22.92
N ALA A 46 9.12 -9.28 -22.23
CA ALA A 46 7.75 -9.58 -22.65
C ALA A 46 6.85 -8.32 -22.70
N ALA A 47 7.14 -7.32 -21.87
CA ALA A 47 6.49 -6.01 -21.92
C ALA A 47 7.08 -5.06 -22.99
N GLY A 48 8.02 -5.51 -23.82
CA GLY A 48 8.69 -4.68 -24.83
C GLY A 48 9.53 -3.55 -24.22
N ARG A 49 10.19 -3.81 -23.08
CA ARG A 49 11.03 -2.84 -22.36
C ARG A 49 12.43 -3.40 -22.11
N ASN A 50 13.37 -2.50 -21.86
CA ASN A 50 14.74 -2.83 -21.51
C ASN A 50 14.83 -3.65 -20.21
N ASP A 51 15.89 -4.43 -20.08
CA ASP A 51 16.19 -5.21 -18.89
C ASP A 51 16.19 -4.29 -17.64
N GLY A 52 15.49 -4.71 -16.59
CA GLY A 52 15.36 -3.94 -15.34
C GLY A 52 14.28 -2.85 -15.33
N ALA A 53 13.59 -2.60 -16.46
CA ALA A 53 12.51 -1.62 -16.53
C ALA A 53 11.36 -1.93 -15.56
N PHE A 54 11.04 -3.22 -15.34
CA PHE A 54 10.04 -3.63 -14.35
C PHE A 54 10.38 -3.02 -12.97
N ASN A 55 11.56 -3.32 -12.43
CA ASN A 55 11.96 -2.80 -11.11
C ASN A 55 11.91 -1.28 -11.04
N LYS A 56 12.36 -0.60 -12.09
CA LYS A 56 12.32 0.87 -12.14
C LYS A 56 10.88 1.40 -12.05
N SER A 57 9.94 0.78 -12.75
CA SER A 57 8.53 1.19 -12.73
C SER A 57 7.87 0.99 -11.36
N PHE A 58 8.35 0.06 -10.53
CA PHE A 58 7.71 -0.32 -9.27
C PHE A 58 8.50 0.09 -8.01
N LYS A 59 9.69 0.71 -8.15
CA LYS A 59 10.64 0.94 -7.04
C LYS A 59 10.15 1.89 -5.94
N ASN A 60 9.35 2.90 -6.27
CA ASN A 60 9.00 3.99 -5.34
C ASN A 60 7.56 3.93 -4.81
N LEU A 61 6.81 2.88 -5.16
CA LEU A 61 5.36 2.79 -4.89
C LEU A 61 4.62 4.07 -5.34
N GLU A 62 5.12 4.73 -6.39
CA GLU A 62 4.45 5.89 -7.00
C GLU A 62 3.18 5.43 -7.71
N ASP A 63 2.26 6.36 -7.96
CA ASP A 63 1.07 6.07 -8.75
C ASP A 63 1.47 5.66 -10.16
N ILE A 64 1.42 4.36 -10.41
CA ILE A 64 1.78 3.79 -11.70
C ILE A 64 0.63 4.07 -12.66
N GLN A 65 0.97 4.66 -13.80
CA GLN A 65 0.01 4.82 -14.87
C GLN A 65 -0.63 3.47 -15.22
N ILE A 66 -1.96 3.44 -15.29
CA ILE A 66 -2.73 2.22 -15.57
C ILE A 66 -2.24 1.51 -16.84
N THR A 67 -1.79 2.26 -17.84
CA THR A 67 -1.20 1.74 -19.09
C THR A 67 0.10 0.97 -18.86
N THR A 68 0.94 1.42 -17.94
CA THR A 68 2.18 0.72 -17.55
C THR A 68 1.85 -0.54 -16.77
N PHE A 69 0.90 -0.46 -15.84
CA PHE A 69 0.39 -1.63 -15.11
C PHE A 69 -0.15 -2.70 -16.07
N LEU A 70 -1.12 -2.35 -16.92
CA LEU A 70 -1.78 -3.28 -17.84
C LEU A 70 -0.81 -3.94 -18.82
N ARG A 71 0.23 -3.21 -19.24
CA ARG A 71 1.29 -3.75 -20.08
C ARG A 71 2.05 -4.88 -19.37
N TYR A 72 2.50 -4.63 -18.15
CA TYR A 72 3.22 -5.65 -17.37
C TYR A 72 2.32 -6.80 -16.93
N TRP A 73 1.04 -6.52 -16.67
CA TRP A 73 0.03 -7.54 -16.40
C TRP A 73 -0.18 -8.47 -17.60
N SER A 74 -0.36 -7.90 -18.80
CA SER A 74 -0.47 -8.67 -20.04
C SER A 74 0.80 -9.48 -20.31
N ALA A 75 1.97 -8.88 -20.14
CA ALA A 75 3.25 -9.55 -20.28
C ALA A 75 3.40 -10.74 -19.31
N LEU A 76 3.01 -10.57 -18.04
CA LEU A 76 3.01 -11.65 -17.06
C LEU A 76 2.11 -12.81 -17.50
N ASN A 77 0.90 -12.52 -17.97
CA ASN A 77 -0.03 -13.54 -18.42
C ASN A 77 0.46 -14.29 -19.66
N ASN A 78 1.09 -13.61 -20.62
CA ASN A 78 1.71 -14.25 -21.77
C ASN A 78 2.83 -15.21 -21.33
N VAL A 79 3.71 -14.77 -20.44
CA VAL A 79 4.79 -15.60 -19.88
C VAL A 79 4.24 -16.81 -19.12
N LEU A 80 3.14 -16.65 -18.38
CA LEU A 80 2.49 -17.77 -17.69
C LEU A 80 1.97 -18.80 -18.69
N VAL A 81 1.28 -18.36 -19.75
CA VAL A 81 0.74 -19.23 -20.79
C VAL A 81 1.85 -19.97 -21.54
N GLU A 82 2.93 -19.28 -21.90
CA GLU A 82 4.12 -19.87 -22.55
C GLU A 82 4.76 -20.97 -21.68
N LYS A 83 4.70 -20.83 -20.35
CA LYS A 83 5.16 -21.83 -19.39
C LYS A 83 4.12 -22.92 -19.08
N GLY A 84 3.00 -22.98 -19.82
CA GLY A 84 1.92 -23.95 -19.61
C GLY A 84 1.12 -23.73 -18.32
N LYS A 85 1.12 -22.51 -17.78
CA LYS A 85 0.41 -22.15 -16.54
C LYS A 85 -0.87 -21.39 -16.85
N LYS A 86 -1.79 -21.39 -15.87
CA LYS A 86 -3.01 -20.59 -15.97
C LYS A 86 -2.67 -19.09 -15.89
N PRO A 87 -3.35 -18.24 -16.67
CA PRO A 87 -3.31 -16.80 -16.47
C PRO A 87 -3.64 -16.44 -15.02
N LEU A 88 -2.96 -15.42 -14.51
CA LEU A 88 -3.25 -14.84 -13.21
C LEU A 88 -4.55 -14.05 -13.30
N ASP A 89 -5.45 -14.29 -12.35
CA ASP A 89 -6.65 -13.48 -12.17
C ASP A 89 -6.29 -12.23 -11.37
N PHE A 90 -6.73 -11.06 -11.85
CA PHE A 90 -6.47 -9.78 -11.21
C PHE A 90 -6.98 -9.74 -9.77
N ILE A 91 -8.10 -10.41 -9.49
CA ILE A 91 -8.69 -10.46 -8.14
C ILE A 91 -7.71 -11.06 -7.13
N ARG A 92 -6.80 -11.95 -7.56
CA ARG A 92 -5.78 -12.54 -6.67
C ARG A 92 -4.76 -11.52 -6.15
N LEU A 93 -4.61 -10.37 -6.82
CA LEU A 93 -3.74 -9.29 -6.35
C LEU A 93 -4.40 -8.42 -5.27
N LEU A 94 -5.73 -8.44 -5.19
CA LEU A 94 -6.54 -7.67 -4.26
C LEU A 94 -7.05 -8.55 -3.12
N ASP A 95 -6.17 -8.84 -2.15
CA ASP A 95 -6.58 -9.56 -0.95
C ASP A 95 -7.61 -8.78 -0.10
N HIS A 96 -8.27 -9.50 0.83
CA HIS A 96 -9.29 -8.93 1.72
C HIS A 96 -8.80 -7.68 2.47
N GLN A 97 -7.53 -7.64 2.88
CA GLN A 97 -6.99 -6.55 3.66
C GLN A 97 -6.63 -5.35 2.78
N THR A 98 -6.22 -5.56 1.53
CA THR A 98 -6.07 -4.50 0.52
C THR A 98 -7.43 -3.86 0.24
N ALA A 99 -8.47 -4.67 0.06
CA ALA A 99 -9.85 -4.18 -0.09
C ALA A 99 -10.32 -3.41 1.15
N LYS A 100 -10.09 -3.94 2.36
CA LYS A 100 -10.41 -3.25 3.63
C LYS A 100 -9.69 -1.89 3.74
N THR A 101 -8.42 -1.83 3.36
CA THR A 101 -7.63 -0.58 3.38
C THR A 101 -8.23 0.47 2.45
N LEU A 102 -8.66 0.07 1.23
CA LEU A 102 -9.33 0.95 0.28
C LEU A 102 -10.67 1.49 0.82
N ILE A 103 -11.46 0.62 1.46
CA ILE A 103 -12.74 0.99 2.07
C ILE A 103 -12.49 2.04 3.15
N ILE A 104 -11.59 1.77 4.10
CA ILE A 104 -11.29 2.70 5.20
C ILE A 104 -10.72 4.03 4.68
N ALA A 105 -9.86 3.98 3.65
CA ALA A 105 -9.34 5.19 3.01
C ALA A 105 -10.45 6.04 2.37
N SER A 106 -11.50 5.41 1.83
CA SER A 106 -12.66 6.11 1.27
C SER A 106 -13.56 6.67 2.36
N GLU A 107 -13.77 5.89 3.43
CA GLU A 107 -14.58 6.23 4.59
C GLU A 107 -14.05 7.43 5.38
N LEU A 108 -12.74 7.70 5.33
CA LEU A 108 -12.15 8.92 5.89
C LEU A 108 -12.78 10.22 5.37
N ASN A 109 -13.39 10.22 4.18
CA ASN A 109 -14.07 11.39 3.63
C ASN A 109 -15.53 11.53 4.08
N ILE A 110 -16.10 10.46 4.64
CA ILE A 110 -17.52 10.37 4.99
C ILE A 110 -17.68 10.52 6.50
N PHE A 111 -16.83 9.86 7.28
CA PHE A 111 -16.93 9.77 8.73
C PHE A 111 -15.95 10.70 9.45
N GLU A 112 -16.24 10.99 10.71
CA GLU A 112 -15.31 11.65 11.60
C GLU A 112 -14.24 10.70 12.10
N PHE A 113 -13.04 11.24 12.40
CA PHE A 113 -11.89 10.44 12.81
C PHE A 113 -12.18 9.56 14.02
N GLN A 114 -12.91 10.10 15.00
CA GLN A 114 -13.23 9.37 16.23
C GLN A 114 -14.10 8.15 15.95
N GLU A 115 -15.18 8.33 15.18
CA GLU A 115 -16.09 7.24 14.81
C GLU A 115 -15.35 6.13 14.07
N LEU A 116 -14.49 6.51 13.12
CA LEU A 116 -13.71 5.55 12.36
C LEU A 116 -12.63 4.86 13.22
N ALA A 117 -12.01 5.59 14.16
CA ALA A 117 -11.01 5.04 15.09
C ALA A 117 -11.62 4.02 16.04
N GLU A 118 -12.81 4.28 16.57
CA GLU A 118 -13.54 3.38 17.46
C GLU A 118 -13.95 2.11 16.71
N ARG A 119 -14.45 2.23 15.48
CA ARG A 119 -14.87 1.09 14.65
C ARG A 119 -13.71 0.24 14.15
N GLU A 120 -12.61 0.88 13.73
CA GLU A 120 -11.51 0.23 13.00
C GLU A 120 -10.17 0.28 13.76
N ARG A 121 -10.23 0.25 15.09
CA ARG A 121 -9.07 0.39 15.98
C ARG A 121 -7.91 -0.55 15.62
N ASP A 122 -8.19 -1.85 15.54
CA ASP A 122 -7.18 -2.88 15.26
C ASP A 122 -6.53 -2.69 13.89
N PHE A 123 -7.31 -2.22 12.92
CA PHE A 123 -6.78 -1.92 11.59
C PHE A 123 -5.74 -0.80 11.66
N PHE A 124 -6.05 0.32 12.32
CA PHE A 124 -5.12 1.44 12.43
C PHE A 124 -3.88 1.10 13.26
N ILE A 125 -4.00 0.24 14.28
CA ILE A 125 -2.84 -0.33 14.98
C ILE A 125 -1.98 -1.15 14.00
N GLY A 126 -2.61 -2.00 13.19
CA GLY A 126 -1.93 -2.80 12.18
C GLY A 126 -1.20 -1.99 11.10
N VAL A 127 -1.69 -0.79 10.76
CA VAL A 127 -1.04 0.14 9.81
C VAL A 127 0.37 0.52 10.26
N LYS A 128 0.68 0.47 11.58
CA LYS A 128 2.01 0.78 12.12
C LYS A 128 3.11 -0.02 11.45
N VAL A 129 2.85 -1.30 11.15
CA VAL A 129 3.83 -2.18 10.48
C VAL A 129 4.24 -1.60 9.12
N TYR A 130 3.29 -1.01 8.38
CA TYR A 130 3.58 -0.39 7.09
C TYR A 130 4.33 0.94 7.24
N ILE A 131 4.05 1.71 8.28
CA ILE A 131 4.84 2.91 8.60
C ILE A 131 6.31 2.54 8.83
N ASP A 132 6.57 1.52 9.65
CA ASP A 132 7.93 1.07 9.95
C ASP A 132 8.65 0.60 8.68
N VAL A 133 7.94 -0.11 7.79
CA VAL A 133 8.44 -0.51 6.47
C VAL A 133 8.75 0.72 5.60
N PHE A 134 7.84 1.70 5.51
CA PHE A 134 8.04 2.88 4.68
C PHE A 134 9.20 3.77 5.14
N LEU A 135 9.38 3.90 6.46
CA LEU A 135 10.53 4.62 7.02
C LEU A 135 11.85 3.88 6.70
N LYS A 136 11.86 2.55 6.84
CA LYS A 136 13.03 1.72 6.52
C LYS A 136 13.38 1.75 5.04
N GLU A 137 12.38 1.70 4.16
CA GLU A 137 12.54 1.73 2.71
C GLU A 137 12.73 3.16 2.16
N GLN A 138 12.74 4.19 3.02
CA GLN A 138 12.86 5.60 2.65
C GLN A 138 11.77 6.06 1.67
N VAL A 139 10.59 5.43 1.75
CA VAL A 139 9.37 5.85 1.04
C VAL A 139 8.78 7.10 1.69
N TYR A 140 8.89 7.18 3.02
CA TYR A 140 8.59 8.35 3.83
C TYR A 140 9.78 8.65 4.77
N TYR A 141 9.83 9.89 5.25
CA TYR A 141 10.67 10.30 6.36
C TYR A 141 9.84 10.45 7.64
N SER A 142 10.48 10.42 8.81
CA SER A 142 9.77 10.49 10.11
C SER A 142 8.97 11.78 10.30
N ASP A 143 9.37 12.85 9.62
CA ASP A 143 8.75 14.17 9.61
C ASP A 143 7.79 14.39 8.43
N SER A 144 7.55 13.38 7.60
CA SER A 144 6.56 13.44 6.52
C SER A 144 5.16 13.64 7.10
N LYS A 145 4.35 14.48 6.43
CA LYS A 145 3.01 14.86 6.92
C LYS A 145 2.11 13.66 7.17
N GLU A 146 2.21 12.64 6.31
CA GLU A 146 1.49 11.38 6.40
C GLU A 146 1.84 10.60 7.67
N VAL A 147 3.13 10.51 8.00
CA VAL A 147 3.62 9.82 9.20
C VAL A 147 3.21 10.59 10.45
N LEU A 148 3.34 11.92 10.44
CA LEU A 148 2.93 12.77 11.55
C LEU A 148 1.41 12.74 11.78
N ALA A 149 0.61 12.74 10.71
CA ALA A 149 -0.84 12.62 10.78
C ALA A 149 -1.25 11.28 11.40
N TYR A 150 -0.62 10.18 10.97
CA TYR A 150 -0.84 8.86 11.56
C TYR A 150 -0.46 8.81 13.04
N GLN A 151 0.72 9.30 13.41
CA GLN A 151 1.16 9.33 14.80
C GLN A 151 0.22 10.15 15.69
N ALA A 152 -0.23 11.31 15.21
CA ALA A 152 -1.20 12.14 15.91
C ALA A 152 -2.56 11.43 16.06
N PHE A 153 -3.02 10.74 15.02
CA PHE A 153 -4.25 9.94 15.04
C PHE A 153 -4.18 8.81 16.06
N ILE A 154 -3.14 7.97 16.02
CA ILE A 154 -2.94 6.89 17.01
C ILE A 154 -2.89 7.44 18.42
N LYS A 155 -2.12 8.52 18.62
CA LYS A 155 -1.94 9.13 19.94
C LYS A 155 -3.28 9.59 20.54
N ARG A 156 -4.09 10.28 19.73
CA ARG A 156 -5.31 10.95 20.17
C ARG A 156 -6.50 10.01 20.29
N TYR A 157 -6.64 9.03 19.41
CA TYR A 157 -7.88 8.24 19.30
C TYR A 157 -7.72 6.76 19.65
N ILE A 158 -6.49 6.25 19.75
CA ILE A 158 -6.25 4.81 19.98
C ILE A 158 -5.53 4.54 21.30
N THR A 159 -4.62 5.42 21.73
CA THR A 159 -3.83 5.24 22.98
C THR A 159 -4.40 5.96 24.21
N GLU A 160 -5.46 6.77 24.09
CA GLU A 160 -6.03 7.50 25.26
C GLU A 160 -6.91 6.63 26.19
N GLU A 161 -7.19 5.36 25.86
CA GLU A 161 -7.93 4.45 26.76
C GLU A 161 -7.10 3.81 27.88
N ASP A 162 -5.76 3.88 27.86
CA ASP A 162 -4.91 3.35 28.95
C ASP A 162 -4.80 4.30 30.17
N ARG A 163 -5.68 5.32 30.28
CA ARG A 163 -5.71 6.26 31.41
C ARG A 163 -6.97 6.23 32.26
N ASN A 164 -7.96 5.40 31.92
CA ASN A 164 -9.23 5.29 32.65
C ASN A 164 -9.61 3.84 33.03
N VAL A 165 -8.62 2.94 33.14
CA VAL A 165 -8.77 1.64 33.83
C VAL A 165 -7.80 1.58 35.00
#